data_AF-A0A940PKZ8-F1
#
_entry.id   AF-A0A940PKZ8-F1
#
_cell.length_a   1.000
_cell.length_b   1.000
_cell.length_c   1.000
_cell.angle_alpha   90.00
_cell.angle_beta   90.00
_cell.angle_gamma   90.00
#
_symmetry.space_group_name_H-M   'P 1'
#
loop_
_entity.id
_entity.type
_entity.pdbx_description
1 polymer ?
#
loop_
_entity_poly.entity_id
_entity_poly.type
_entity_poly.pdbx_seq_one_letter_code
_entity_poly.pdbx_strand_id
1 'polypeptide(L)'
;MTRPRIEEIVREVLGAEGNGPAGYSAAREWGVTTQVPSSFHVAALWTAEPIEGATQYSRSNRERASLNAKEIALLELMRAPEVYVEAGWKTLASKVRDALVDGEINEGRLRVAVAGERNIAVRENFDRLVSDLAVA
;
A
#
# COMPACT_ATOMS: atom_id res chain seq x y z
N MET A 1 2.42 16.19 -26.42
CA MET A 1 2.86 15.17 -25.44
C MET A 1 2.19 15.48 -24.12
N THR A 2 1.46 14.53 -23.54
CA THR A 2 0.87 14.67 -22.20
C THR A 2 1.98 14.45 -21.18
N ARG A 3 2.08 15.31 -20.14
CA ARG A 3 3.03 15.11 -19.04
C ARG A 3 2.71 13.76 -18.38
N PRO A 4 3.70 12.89 -18.11
CA PRO A 4 3.46 11.62 -17.41
C PRO A 4 2.83 11.89 -16.04
N ARG A 5 2.04 10.93 -15.55
CA ARG A 5 1.44 11.00 -14.22
C ARG A 5 2.55 10.89 -13.17
N ILE A 6 2.36 11.54 -12.02
CA ILE A 6 3.35 11.52 -10.94
C ILE A 6 3.70 10.10 -10.48
N GLU A 7 2.71 9.21 -10.46
CA GLU A 7 2.90 7.80 -10.11
C GLU A 7 3.79 7.04 -11.10
N GLU A 8 3.71 7.38 -12.40
CA GLU A 8 4.58 6.80 -13.43
C GLU A 8 6.02 7.27 -13.26
N ILE A 9 6.22 8.54 -12.92
CA ILE A 9 7.55 9.10 -12.61
C ILE A 9 8.13 8.42 -11.37
N VAL A 10 7.35 8.29 -10.29
CA VAL A 10 7.80 7.64 -9.05
C VAL A 10 8.19 6.19 -9.31
N ARG A 11 7.40 5.45 -10.11
CA ARG A 11 7.70 4.07 -10.48
C ARG A 11 9.00 3.95 -11.26
N GLU A 12 9.24 4.87 -12.20
CA GLU A 12 10.49 4.89 -12.98
C GLU A 12 11.71 5.19 -12.11
N VAL A 13 11.58 6.14 -11.17
CA VAL A 13 12.70 6.59 -10.31
C VAL A 13 13.01 5.59 -9.19
N LEU A 14 11.99 5.06 -8.52
CA LEU A 14 12.16 4.18 -7.35
C LEU A 14 12.17 2.69 -7.72
N GLY A 15 11.63 2.34 -8.88
CA GLY A 15 11.44 0.96 -9.32
C GLY A 15 10.03 0.43 -9.04
N ALA A 16 9.68 -0.66 -9.73
CA ALA A 16 8.34 -1.24 -9.73
C ALA A 16 8.01 -2.14 -8.53
N GLU A 17 9.02 -2.64 -7.82
CA GLU A 17 8.89 -3.55 -6.68
C GLU A 17 9.49 -2.90 -5.43
N GLY A 18 9.00 -3.27 -4.24
CA GLY A 18 9.46 -2.71 -2.97
C GLY A 18 8.93 -1.32 -2.64
N ASN A 19 8.27 -0.67 -3.60
CA ASN A 19 7.78 0.69 -3.50
C ASN A 19 6.32 0.74 -3.94
N GLY A 20 5.56 1.66 -3.34
CA GLY A 20 4.16 1.84 -3.70
C GLY A 20 3.48 2.96 -2.93
N PRO A 21 2.22 3.26 -3.27
CA PRO A 21 1.46 4.32 -2.64
C PRO A 21 1.39 4.20 -1.10
N ALA A 22 1.30 5.35 -0.42
CA ALA A 22 1.16 5.46 1.03
C ALA A 22 0.04 6.44 1.41
N GLY A 23 -0.45 6.37 2.66
CA GLY A 23 -1.50 7.25 3.16
C GLY A 23 -2.73 7.31 2.25
N TYR A 24 -3.25 8.50 1.95
CA TYR A 24 -4.37 8.65 1.02
C TYR A 24 -4.06 8.24 -0.42
N SER A 25 -2.79 8.21 -0.85
CA SER A 25 -2.46 7.64 -2.18
C SER A 25 -2.69 6.12 -2.19
N ALA A 26 -2.37 5.42 -1.09
CA ALA A 26 -2.71 4.01 -0.92
C ALA A 26 -4.22 3.76 -0.86
N ALA A 27 -4.95 4.62 -0.16
CA ALA A 27 -6.41 4.51 -0.09
C ALA A 27 -7.07 4.70 -1.47
N ARG A 28 -6.52 5.59 -2.30
CA ARG A 28 -6.99 5.80 -3.68
C ARG A 28 -6.68 4.60 -4.58
N GLU A 29 -5.48 4.03 -4.46
CA GLU A 29 -5.10 2.80 -5.17
C GLU A 29 -6.05 1.63 -4.86
N TRP A 30 -6.53 1.57 -3.62
CA TRP A 30 -7.55 0.61 -3.20
C TRP A 30 -8.99 1.08 -3.46
N GLY A 31 -9.22 2.31 -3.94
CA GLY A 31 -10.55 2.85 -4.18
C GLY A 31 -11.44 2.88 -2.93
N VAL A 32 -10.85 3.15 -1.76
CA VAL A 32 -11.53 3.17 -0.45
C VAL A 32 -11.61 4.57 0.17
N THR A 33 -11.28 5.61 -0.61
CA THR A 33 -11.40 7.01 -0.23
C THR A 33 -11.83 7.84 -1.44
N THR A 34 -12.46 8.98 -1.19
CA THR A 34 -12.69 10.00 -2.22
C THR A 34 -11.68 11.16 -2.12
N GLN A 35 -10.90 11.23 -1.03
CA GLN A 35 -9.89 12.25 -0.81
C GLN A 35 -8.84 12.24 -1.91
N VAL A 36 -8.46 13.43 -2.38
CA VAL A 36 -7.36 13.64 -3.33
C VAL A 36 -6.22 14.30 -2.57
N PRO A 37 -5.08 13.61 -2.35
CA PRO A 37 -3.96 14.24 -1.66
C PRO A 37 -3.31 15.31 -2.54
N SER A 38 -2.75 16.36 -1.93
CA SER A 38 -2.08 17.46 -2.63
C SER A 38 -0.76 17.05 -3.29
N SER A 39 -0.16 15.95 -2.84
CA SER A 39 1.00 15.29 -3.46
C SER A 39 0.81 13.77 -3.44
N PHE A 40 1.55 13.06 -4.29
CA PHE A 40 1.55 11.60 -4.29
C PHE A 40 2.44 11.07 -3.15
N HIS A 41 1.84 10.35 -2.22
CA HIS A 41 2.55 9.79 -1.08
C HIS A 41 3.04 8.39 -1.45
N VAL A 42 4.34 8.13 -1.32
CA VAL A 42 4.96 6.85 -1.66
C VAL A 42 5.77 6.30 -0.48
N ALA A 43 5.61 5.01 -0.19
CA ALA A 43 6.47 4.27 0.72
C ALA A 43 7.50 3.49 -0.08
N ALA A 44 8.74 3.53 0.38
CA ALA A 44 9.90 2.91 -0.27
C ALA A 44 10.87 2.36 0.78
N LEU A 45 11.73 1.42 0.40
CA LEU A 45 12.78 0.91 1.29
C LEU A 45 13.81 2.00 1.64
N TRP A 46 14.17 2.81 0.65
CA TRP A 46 15.03 3.97 0.75
C TRP A 46 14.41 5.13 -0.03
N THR A 47 14.72 6.36 0.37
CA THR A 47 14.33 7.56 -0.38
C THR A 47 15.35 7.86 -1.46
N ALA A 48 14.90 8.34 -2.60
CA ALA A 48 15.76 8.93 -3.63
C ALA A 48 15.93 10.44 -3.42
N GLU A 49 16.56 11.11 -4.39
CA GLU A 49 16.48 12.57 -4.48
C GLU A 49 15.00 13.03 -4.49
N PRO A 50 14.72 14.27 -4.06
CA PRO A 50 13.35 14.78 -4.05
C PRO A 50 12.69 14.69 -5.43
N ILE A 51 11.46 14.16 -5.47
CA ILE A 51 10.65 14.06 -6.67
C ILE A 51 9.54 15.12 -6.54
N GLU A 52 9.52 16.09 -7.44
CA GLU A 52 8.51 17.15 -7.45
C GLU A 52 7.10 16.55 -7.50
N GLY A 53 6.24 16.93 -6.56
CA GLY A 53 4.87 16.44 -6.47
C GLY A 53 4.71 15.10 -5.73
N ALA A 54 5.79 14.55 -5.15
CA ALA A 54 5.73 13.34 -4.34
C ALA A 54 6.32 13.52 -2.92
N THR A 55 5.65 12.93 -1.94
CA THR A 55 6.13 12.81 -0.56
C THR A 55 6.64 11.38 -0.35
N GLN A 56 7.93 11.21 -0.07
CA GLN A 56 8.55 9.90 0.11
C GLN A 56 8.63 9.51 1.59
N TYR A 57 8.31 8.26 1.90
CA TYR A 57 8.41 7.67 3.23
C TYR A 57 9.32 6.44 3.20
N SER A 58 10.42 6.47 3.96
CA SER A 58 11.26 5.27 4.13
C SER A 58 10.62 4.26 5.08
N ARG A 59 10.70 2.97 4.71
CA ARG A 59 10.27 1.79 5.48
C ARG A 59 11.38 0.75 5.50
N SER A 60 12.02 0.55 6.65
CA SER A 60 13.23 -0.27 6.79
C SER A 60 13.01 -1.80 6.81
N ASN A 61 11.92 -2.29 6.23
CA ASN A 61 11.58 -3.71 6.20
C ASN A 61 11.94 -4.33 4.84
N ARG A 62 13.08 -5.03 4.76
CA ARG A 62 13.62 -5.60 3.51
C ARG A 62 12.69 -6.59 2.82
N GLU A 63 11.84 -7.28 3.57
CA GLU A 63 10.85 -8.22 3.01
C GLU A 63 9.81 -7.53 2.11
N ARG A 64 9.70 -6.20 2.21
CA ARG A 64 8.89 -5.41 1.28
C ARG A 64 9.44 -5.45 -0.15
N ALA A 65 10.73 -5.72 -0.35
CA ALA A 65 11.39 -5.67 -1.67
C ALA A 65 10.72 -6.54 -2.74
N SER A 66 10.10 -7.66 -2.35
CA SER A 66 9.41 -8.57 -3.27
C SER A 66 7.95 -8.22 -3.54
N LEU A 67 7.46 -7.13 -2.95
CA LEU A 67 6.07 -6.71 -3.06
C LEU A 67 5.86 -5.77 -4.25
N ASN A 68 4.73 -5.92 -4.91
CA ASN A 68 4.27 -4.96 -5.90
C ASN A 68 3.67 -3.71 -5.25
N ALA A 69 3.39 -2.68 -6.05
CA ALA A 69 2.86 -1.40 -5.56
C ALA A 69 1.52 -1.53 -4.81
N LYS A 70 0.62 -2.42 -5.24
CA LYS A 70 -0.71 -2.62 -4.64
C LYS A 70 -0.61 -3.33 -3.28
N GLU A 71 0.29 -4.30 -3.16
CA GLU A 71 0.65 -4.96 -1.90
C GLU A 71 1.29 -3.97 -0.91
N ILE A 72 2.19 -3.12 -1.38
CA ILE A 72 2.77 -2.04 -0.57
C ILE A 72 1.68 -1.09 -0.07
N ALA A 73 0.76 -0.68 -0.95
CA ALA A 73 -0.36 0.18 -0.59
C ALA A 73 -1.23 -0.47 0.51
N LEU A 74 -1.50 -1.77 0.42
CA LEU A 74 -2.25 -2.48 1.46
C LEU A 74 -1.53 -2.43 2.81
N LEU A 75 -0.22 -2.70 2.85
CA LEU A 75 0.55 -2.62 4.08
C LEU A 75 0.58 -1.20 4.67
N GLU A 76 0.63 -0.17 3.84
CA GLU A 76 0.56 1.21 4.31
C GLU A 76 -0.83 1.57 4.86
N LEU A 77 -1.91 1.02 4.30
CA LEU A 77 -3.26 1.17 4.89
C LEU A 77 -3.36 0.52 6.26
N MET A 78 -2.72 -0.63 6.48
CA MET A 78 -2.74 -1.32 7.78
C MET A 78 -2.09 -0.50 8.91
N ARG A 79 -1.36 0.58 8.60
CA ARG A 79 -0.78 1.47 9.63
C ARG A 79 -1.85 2.26 10.39
N ALA A 80 -2.93 2.65 9.72
CA ALA A 80 -4.00 3.49 10.26
C ALA A 80 -5.28 3.38 9.39
N PRO A 81 -5.89 2.18 9.29
CA PRO A 81 -7.05 1.97 8.42
C PRO A 81 -8.25 2.84 8.81
N GLU A 82 -8.40 3.16 10.10
CA GLU A 82 -9.42 4.09 10.63
C GLU A 82 -9.28 5.53 10.11
N VAL A 83 -8.09 5.91 9.64
CA VAL A 83 -7.82 7.23 9.07
C VAL A 83 -8.04 7.21 7.55
N TYR A 84 -7.52 6.20 6.86
CA TYR A 84 -7.41 6.22 5.40
C TYR A 84 -8.55 5.50 4.67
N VAL A 85 -9.28 4.59 5.33
CA VAL A 85 -10.31 3.74 4.70
C VAL A 85 -11.71 4.32 4.96
N GLU A 86 -12.01 5.46 4.33
CA GLU A 86 -13.30 6.16 4.49
C GLU A 86 -14.50 5.31 4.06
N ALA A 87 -14.33 4.43 3.07
CA ALA A 87 -15.37 3.51 2.61
C ALA A 87 -15.66 2.37 3.62
N GLY A 88 -14.89 2.29 4.71
CA GLY A 88 -15.05 1.33 5.78
C GLY A 88 -14.33 0.00 5.56
N TRP A 89 -14.05 -0.69 6.67
CA TRP A 89 -13.28 -1.93 6.71
C TRP A 89 -13.85 -3.05 5.84
N LYS A 90 -15.18 -3.26 5.88
CA LYS A 90 -15.83 -4.32 5.08
C LYS A 90 -15.60 -4.13 3.57
N THR A 91 -15.64 -2.88 3.11
CA THR A 91 -15.37 -2.54 1.71
C THR A 91 -13.93 -2.84 1.33
N LEU A 92 -12.97 -2.48 2.19
CA LEU A 92 -11.57 -2.86 1.99
C LEU A 92 -11.40 -4.38 1.92
N ALA A 93 -11.95 -5.11 2.89
CA ALA A 93 -11.84 -6.57 2.93
C ALA A 93 -12.44 -7.23 1.67
N SER A 94 -13.58 -6.74 1.17
CA SER A 94 -14.15 -7.21 -0.09
C SER A 94 -13.18 -7.00 -1.25
N LYS A 95 -12.62 -5.80 -1.39
CA LYS A 95 -11.68 -5.49 -2.48
C LYS A 95 -10.38 -6.28 -2.39
N VAL A 96 -9.88 -6.52 -1.19
CA VAL A 96 -8.70 -7.37 -0.98
C VAL A 96 -8.99 -8.81 -1.40
N ARG A 97 -10.18 -9.34 -1.10
CA ARG A 97 -10.61 -10.65 -1.57
C ARG A 97 -10.61 -10.72 -3.09
N ASP A 98 -11.23 -9.74 -3.74
CA ASP A 98 -11.30 -9.68 -5.21
C ASP A 98 -9.87 -9.64 -5.81
N ALA A 99 -9.00 -8.77 -5.28
CA ALA A 99 -7.60 -8.66 -5.73
C ALA A 99 -6.76 -9.94 -5.49
N LEU A 100 -7.07 -10.72 -4.45
CA LEU A 100 -6.45 -12.04 -4.22
C LEU A 100 -6.93 -13.06 -5.26
N VAL A 101 -8.25 -13.09 -5.53
CA VAL A 101 -8.85 -13.99 -6.53
C VAL A 101 -8.32 -13.69 -7.94
N ASP A 102 -8.19 -12.40 -8.26
CA ASP A 102 -7.69 -11.93 -9.55
C ASP A 102 -6.16 -12.05 -9.68
N GLY A 103 -5.46 -12.42 -8.60
CA GLY A 103 -4.00 -12.57 -8.57
C GLY A 103 -3.22 -11.25 -8.64
N GLU A 104 -3.87 -10.11 -8.39
CA GLU A 104 -3.24 -8.79 -8.32
C GLU A 104 -2.31 -8.67 -7.11
N ILE A 105 -2.60 -9.42 -6.04
CA ILE A 105 -1.81 -9.47 -4.82
C ILE A 105 -1.60 -10.92 -4.37
N ASN A 106 -0.54 -11.16 -3.61
CA ASN A 106 -0.17 -12.47 -3.09
C ASN A 106 -0.13 -12.46 -1.56
N GLU A 107 -1.07 -13.19 -0.94
CA GLU A 107 -1.16 -13.30 0.52
C GLU A 107 0.12 -13.84 1.17
N GLY A 108 0.78 -14.81 0.55
CA GLY A 108 2.02 -15.40 1.07
C GLY A 108 3.15 -14.38 1.18
N ARG A 109 3.33 -13.55 0.15
CA ARG A 109 4.32 -12.45 0.16
C ARG A 109 3.98 -11.39 1.20
N LEU A 110 2.69 -11.02 1.29
CA LEU A 110 2.22 -10.08 2.31
C LEU A 110 2.49 -10.58 3.72
N ARG A 111 2.23 -11.87 4.02
CA ARG A 111 2.52 -12.48 5.33
C ARG A 111 3.99 -12.42 5.69
N VAL A 112 4.88 -12.73 4.76
CA VAL A 112 6.34 -12.63 4.97
C VAL A 112 6.72 -11.18 5.29
N ALA A 113 6.21 -10.22 4.53
CA ALA A 113 6.50 -8.81 4.76
C ALA A 113 5.95 -8.31 6.11
N VAL A 114 4.73 -8.68 6.48
CA VAL A 114 4.09 -8.31 7.76
C VAL A 114 4.88 -8.83 8.95
N ALA A 115 5.43 -10.04 8.87
CA ALA A 115 6.28 -10.60 9.92
C ALA A 115 7.55 -9.74 10.18
N GLY A 116 8.06 -9.07 9.13
CA GLY A 116 9.20 -8.15 9.22
C GLY A 116 8.84 -6.71 9.62
N GLU A 117 7.55 -6.36 9.71
CA GLU A 117 7.15 -5.01 10.13
C GLU A 117 7.47 -4.80 11.62
N ARG A 118 7.90 -3.59 11.99
CA ARG A 118 8.06 -3.20 13.41
C ARG A 118 6.81 -2.56 13.99
N ASN A 119 5.96 -2.01 13.14
CA ASN A 119 4.72 -1.36 13.53
C ASN A 119 3.69 -2.43 13.95
N ILE A 120 3.29 -2.38 15.23
CA ILE A 120 2.35 -3.34 15.83
C ILE A 120 0.98 -3.25 15.15
N ALA A 121 0.48 -2.03 14.91
CA ALA A 121 -0.82 -1.82 14.27
C ALA A 121 -0.89 -2.46 12.87
N VAL A 122 0.22 -2.43 12.10
CA VAL A 122 0.26 -3.13 10.80
C VAL A 122 0.02 -4.62 10.95
N ARG A 123 0.66 -5.26 11.95
CA ARG A 123 0.49 -6.70 12.21
C ARG A 123 -0.93 -7.02 12.67
N GLU A 124 -1.42 -6.30 13.68
CA GLU A 124 -2.75 -6.53 14.25
C GLU A 124 -3.87 -6.32 13.22
N ASN A 125 -3.79 -5.24 12.43
CA ASN A 125 -4.77 -4.97 11.39
C ASN A 125 -4.69 -6.00 10.25
N PHE A 126 -3.49 -6.45 9.88
CA PHE A 126 -3.34 -7.49 8.88
C PHE A 126 -3.90 -8.84 9.35
N ASP A 127 -3.65 -9.22 10.62
CA ASP A 127 -4.20 -10.44 11.21
C ASP A 127 -5.73 -10.40 11.26
N ARG A 128 -6.30 -9.23 11.59
CA ARG A 128 -7.75 -9.00 11.50
C ARG A 128 -8.26 -9.17 10.07
N LEU A 129 -7.57 -8.58 9.09
CA LEU A 129 -7.96 -8.65 7.68
C LEU A 129 -7.99 -10.10 7.21
N VAL A 130 -6.92 -10.85 7.46
CA VAL A 130 -6.82 -12.28 7.16
C VAL A 130 -7.95 -13.08 7.81
N SER A 131 -8.27 -12.80 9.07
CA SER A 131 -9.34 -13.49 9.79
C SER A 131 -10.70 -13.23 9.14
N ASP A 132 -10.98 -11.99 8.75
CA ASP A 132 -12.21 -11.61 8.06
C ASP A 132 -12.31 -12.19 6.64
N LEU A 133 -11.17 -12.42 5.97
CA LEU A 133 -11.11 -13.06 4.66
C LEU A 133 -11.42 -14.56 4.74
N ALA A 134 -11.06 -15.24 5.84
CA ALA A 134 -11.26 -16.68 6.01
C ALA A 134 -12.70 -17.08 6.40
N VAL A 135 -13.48 -16.14 6.93
CA VAL A 135 -14.86 -16.38 7.43
C VAL A 135 -15.93 -16.08 6.37
N ALA A 136 -15.56 -15.49 5.23
CA ALA A 136 -16.45 -15.00 4.19
C ALA A 136 -16.42 -15.89 2.94
#